data_AF-A0A0C3PC56-F1
#
_entry.id   AF-A0A0C3PC56-F1
#
_cell.length_a   1.000
_cell.length_b   1.000
_cell.length_c   1.000
_cell.angle_alpha   90.00
_cell.angle_beta   90.00
_cell.angle_gamma   90.00
#
_symmetry.space_group_name_H-M   'P 1'
#
loop_
_entity.id
_entity.type
_entity.pdbx_description
1 polymer ?
#
loop_
_entity_poly.entity_id
_entity_poly.type
_entity_poly.pdbx_seq_one_letter_code
_entity_poly.pdbx_strand_id
1 'polypeptide(L)' 'MAQKLHPQARRLRTIIVTVPIMGATALVLYERLVLGKPQRTLPRPNRDEVPKEPKILAEAAEKIGEPEPRV' A
#
# COMPACT_ATOMS: atom_id res chain seq x y z
N MET A 1 6.91 -10.25 24.46
CA MET A 1 7.41 -11.63 24.22
C MET A 1 6.47 -12.32 23.24
N ALA A 2 6.97 -12.86 22.13
CA ALA A 2 6.12 -13.50 21.12
C ALA A 2 5.77 -14.93 21.55
N GLN A 3 4.51 -15.17 21.88
CA GLN A 3 4.03 -16.50 22.24
C GLN A 3 4.09 -17.40 20.98
N LYS A 4 4.94 -18.43 21.02
CA LYS A 4 5.06 -19.43 19.94
C LYS A 4 3.71 -20.14 19.79
N LEU A 5 2.95 -19.72 18.78
CA LEU A 5 1.69 -20.38 18.42
C LEU A 5 1.97 -21.79 17.94
N HIS A 6 1.17 -22.74 18.45
CA HIS A 6 1.16 -24.13 17.99
C HIS A 6 1.14 -24.16 16.44
N PRO A 7 1.95 -24.99 15.77
CA PRO A 7 2.11 -24.94 14.31
C PRO A 7 0.79 -25.07 13.54
N GLN A 8 -0.21 -25.76 14.09
CA GLN A 8 -1.57 -25.81 13.54
C GLN A 8 -2.32 -24.47 13.63
N ALA A 9 -2.17 -23.73 14.73
CA ALA A 9 -2.79 -22.42 14.91
C ALA A 9 -2.21 -21.39 13.92
N ARG A 10 -0.93 -21.51 13.58
CA ARG A 10 -0.30 -20.66 12.55
C ARG A 10 -0.89 -20.93 11.17
N ARG A 11 -1.10 -22.19 10.81
CA ARG A 11 -1.75 -22.59 9.54
C ARG A 11 -3.19 -22.10 9.47
N LEU A 12 -3.95 -22.25 10.56
CA LEU A 12 -5.33 -21.80 10.64
C LEU A 12 -5.43 -20.28 10.44
N ARG A 13 -4.54 -19.50 11.06
CA ARG A 13 -4.47 -18.04 10.83
C ARG A 13 -4.20 -17.70 9.37
N THR A 14 -3.29 -18.42 8.71
CA THR A 14 -3.05 -18.23 7.28
C THR A 14 -4.32 -18.48 6.49
N ILE A 15 -4.99 -19.62 6.69
CA ILE A 15 -6.22 -19.98 5.98
C ILE A 15 -7.31 -18.92 6.19
N ILE A 16 -7.53 -18.49 7.44
CA ILE A 16 -8.53 -17.47 7.79
C ILE A 16 -8.28 -16.15 7.05
N VAL A 17 -7.02 -15.79 6.77
CA VAL A 17 -6.69 -14.54 6.07
C VAL A 17 -6.66 -14.73 4.55
N THR A 18 -6.10 -15.85 4.06
CA THR A 18 -5.89 -16.06 2.62
C THR A 18 -7.18 -16.44 1.90
N VAL A 19 -8.03 -17.26 2.50
CA VAL A 19 -9.26 -17.73 1.86
C VAL A 19 -10.22 -16.57 1.52
N PRO A 20 -10.48 -15.59 2.41
CA PRO A 20 -11.32 -14.44 2.06
C PRO A 20 -10.73 -13.58 0.93
N ILE A 21 -9.41 -13.36 0.93
CA ILE A 21 -8.74 -12.60 -0.14
C ILE A 21 -8.91 -13.32 -1.47
N MET A 22 -8.63 -14.63 -1.51
CA MET A 22 -8.83 -15.44 -2.71
C MET A 22 -10.29 -15.41 -3.17
N GLY A 23 -11.26 -15.56 -2.25
CA GLY A 23 -12.69 -15.49 -2.56
C GLY A 23 -13.10 -14.14 -3.16
N ALA A 24 -12.64 -13.04 -2.58
CA ALA A 24 -12.89 -11.70 -3.11
C ALA A 24 -12.28 -11.53 -4.51
N THR A 25 -11.04 -11.97 -4.73
CA THR A 25 -10.38 -11.89 -6.05
C THR A 25 -11.11 -12.74 -7.10
N ALA A 26 -11.54 -13.95 -6.73
CA ALA A 26 -12.29 -14.83 -7.62
C ALA A 26 -13.64 -14.22 -8.02
N LEU A 27 -14.37 -13.61 -7.07
CA LEU A 27 -15.62 -12.90 -7.33
C LEU A 27 -15.40 -11.74 -8.32
N VAL A 28 -14.40 -10.90 -8.05
CA VAL A 28 -14.09 -9.75 -8.92
C VAL A 28 -13.73 -10.23 -10.33
N LEU A 29 -12.91 -11.26 -10.46
CA LEU A 29 -12.56 -11.84 -11.76
C LEU A 29 -13.78 -12.45 -12.46
N TYR A 30 -14.66 -13.11 -11.74
CA TYR A 30 -15.91 -13.65 -12.30
C TYR A 30 -16.78 -12.52 -12.88
N GLU A 31 -16.93 -11.41 -12.16
CA GLU A 31 -17.68 -10.26 -12.66
C GLU A 31 -17.09 -9.65 -13.94
N ARG A 32 -15.77 -9.71 -14.09
CA ARG A 32 -15.06 -9.11 -15.24
C ARG A 32 -15.00 -10.04 -16.44
N LEU A 33 -14.63 -11.29 -16.21
CA LEU A 33 -14.35 -12.26 -17.26
C LEU A 33 -15.60 -13.00 -17.73
N VAL A 34 -16.56 -13.24 -16.82
CA VAL A 34 -17.78 -13.99 -17.15
C VAL A 34 -18.95 -13.04 -17.36
N LEU A 35 -19.17 -12.09 -16.46
CA LEU A 35 -20.30 -11.15 -16.56
C LEU A 35 -19.99 -9.90 -17.40
N GLY A 36 -18.72 -9.69 -17.80
CA GLY A 36 -18.33 -8.56 -18.64
C GLY A 36 -18.55 -7.18 -18.01
N LYS A 37 -18.65 -7.08 -16.67
CA LYS A 37 -18.89 -5.79 -16.00
C LYS A 37 -17.71 -4.84 -16.27
N PRO A 38 -17.95 -3.58 -16.68
CA PRO A 38 -16.89 -2.63 -16.97
C PRO A 38 -16.03 -2.39 -15.73
N GLN A 39 -14.71 -2.53 -15.87
CA GLN A 39 -13.75 -2.18 -14.83
C GLN A 39 -13.79 -0.69 -14.60
N ARG A 40 -14.01 -0.24 -13.35
CA ARG A 40 -13.69 1.14 -12.97
C ARG A 40 -12.19 1.34 -13.16
N THR A 41 -11.83 2.04 -14.22
CA THR A 41 -10.48 2.52 -14.46
C THR A 41 -10.24 3.65 -13.47
N LEU A 42 -9.22 3.51 -12.63
CA LEU A 42 -8.72 4.68 -11.90
C LEU A 42 -8.20 5.67 -12.95
N PRO A 43 -8.49 6.98 -12.84
CA PRO A 43 -7.85 7.97 -13.68
C PRO A 43 -6.34 7.78 -13.50
N ARG A 44 -5.66 7.43 -14.61
CA ARG A 44 -4.21 7.33 -14.59
C ARG A 44 -3.71 8.76 -14.34
N PRO A 45 -2.85 9.00 -13.34
CA PRO A 45 -2.17 10.28 -13.25
C PRO A 45 -1.42 10.47 -14.57
N ASN A 46 -1.70 11.57 -15.27
CA ASN A 46 -0.94 11.94 -16.45
C ASN A 46 0.53 12.03 -16.03
N ARG A 47 1.42 11.41 -16.81
CA ARG A 47 2.88 11.51 -16.60
C ARG A 47 3.42 12.94 -16.67
N ASP A 48 2.58 13.90 -17.05
CA ASP A 48 2.91 15.32 -17.18
C ASP A 48 2.67 16.12 -15.89
N GLU A 49 2.04 15.53 -14.87
CA GLU A 49 2.00 16.13 -13.53
C GLU A 49 3.27 15.75 -12.79
N VAL A 50 4.33 16.51 -13.05
CA VAL A 50 5.52 16.58 -12.19
C VAL A 50 5.03 16.74 -10.75
N PRO A 51 5.32 15.81 -9.83
CA PRO A 51 4.99 16.00 -8.43
C PRO A 51 5.67 17.30 -7.96
N LYS A 52 4.87 18.28 -7.54
CA LYS A 52 5.37 19.49 -6.83
C LYS A 52 5.83 19.13 -5.42
N GLU A 53 6.64 18.08 -5.28
CA GLU A 53 7.27 17.65 -4.04
C GLU A 53 8.73 18.08 -3.85
N PRO A 54 9.44 18.83 -4.73
CA PRO A 54 10.80 19.25 -4.38
C PRO A 54 10.84 20.39 -3.35
N LYS A 55 9.71 21.08 -3.06
CA LYS A 55 9.71 22.20 -2.10
C LYS A 55 9.74 21.74 -0.63
N ILE A 56 9.06 20.66 -0.28
CA ILE A 56 9.00 20.18 1.11
C ILE A 56 10.35 19.59 1.54
N LEU A 57 11.05 18.93 0.60
CA LEU A 57 12.39 18.39 0.85
C LEU A 57 13.48 19.49 0.86
N ALA A 58 13.33 20.54 0.05
CA ALA A 58 14.24 21.69 0.05
C ALA A 58 14.12 22.53 1.33
N GLU A 59 12.90 22.78 1.82
CA GLU A 59 12.67 23.51 3.07
C GLU A 59 13.20 22.73 4.29
N ALA A 60 13.09 21.39 4.27
CA ALA A 60 13.66 20.54 5.31
C ALA A 60 15.19 20.54 5.30
N ALA A 61 15.82 20.61 4.13
CA ALA A 61 17.28 20.69 4.01
C ALA A 61 17.84 22.05 4.49
N GLU A 62 17.11 23.15 4.25
CA GLU A 62 17.51 24.48 4.70
C GLU A 62 17.47 24.60 6.24
N LYS A 63 16.48 24.00 6.90
CA LYS A 63 16.37 23.98 8.38
C LYS A 63 17.40 23.11 9.10
N ILE A 64 18.08 22.20 8.40
CA ILE A 64 19.10 21.32 9.01
C ILE A 64 20.50 21.98 8.99
N GLY A 65 20.65 23.12 8.31
CA GLY A 65 21.94 23.77 8.03
C GLY A 65 22.43 24.85 8.99
N GLU A 66 21.75 25.16 10.10
CA GLU A 66 22.28 26.13 11.09
C GLU A 66 23.11 25.42 12.18
N PRO A 67 24.45 25.56 12.20
CA PRO A 67 25.24 25.24 13.37
C PRO A 67 25.09 26.36 14.42
N GLU A 68 24.68 26.00 15.64
CA GLU A 68 24.76 26.86 16.83
C GLU A 68 26.15 27.53 16.92
N PRO A 69 26.24 28.87 17.04
CA PRO A 69 27.47 29.50 17.49
C PRO A 69 27.61 29.27 19.01
N ARG A 70 28.53 28.40 19.40
CA ARG A 70 29.08 28.41 20.76
C ARG A 70 29.91 29.67 20.93
N VAL A 71 29.44 30.57 21.80
CA VAL A 71 30.25 31.64 22.41
C VAL A 71 30.06 31.55 23.91
#